data_AF-A0A1C7DQ43-F1
#
_entry.id   AF-A0A1C7DQ43-F1
#
_cell.length_a   1.000
_cell.length_b   1.000
_cell.length_c   1.000
_cell.angle_alpha   90.00
_cell.angle_beta   90.00
_cell.angle_gamma   90.00
#
_symmetry.space_group_name_H-M   'P 1'
#
loop_
_entity.id
_entity.type
_entity.pdbx_description
1 polymer ?
#
loop_
_entity_poly.entity_id
_entity_poly.type
_entity_poly.pdbx_seq_one_letter_code
_entity_poly.pdbx_strand_id
1 'polypeptide(L)'
;MNFQSVNAYLNKMRKTAGYFDLDVTDQEKEVFEATELLKDNFEASKLTDRAVALQVVYTLEGEDEEYAKLKRHGVTSYSVKGVSVSFEGTGISPDVISLLLPKESKARVGRLV
;
A
#
# COMPACT_ATOMS: atom_id res chain seq x y z
N MET A 1 2.70 1.17 17.30
CA MET A 1 2.57 -0.08 16.52
C MET A 1 3.86 -0.87 16.68
N ASN A 2 3.79 -2.20 16.70
CA ASN A 2 4.97 -3.04 16.77
C ASN A 2 4.92 -4.09 15.65
N PHE A 3 6.09 -4.61 15.27
CA PHE A 3 6.18 -5.62 14.21
C PHE A 3 5.27 -6.82 14.46
N GLN A 4 5.24 -7.32 15.70
CA GLN A 4 4.45 -8.49 16.08
C GLN A 4 2.95 -8.32 15.86
N SER A 5 2.38 -7.14 16.13
CA SER A 5 0.95 -6.86 15.93
C SER A 5 0.58 -6.80 14.45
N VAL A 6 1.42 -6.15 13.65
CA VAL A 6 1.25 -6.07 12.19
C VAL A 6 1.41 -7.45 11.55
N ASN A 7 2.43 -8.21 11.95
CA ASN A 7 2.68 -9.56 11.44
C ASN A 7 1.52 -10.52 11.77
N ALA A 8 0.97 -10.43 12.99
CA ALA A 8 -0.22 -11.19 13.37
C ALA A 8 -1.47 -10.80 12.56
N TYR A 9 -1.54 -9.56 12.07
CA TYR A 9 -2.61 -9.12 11.16
C TYR A 9 -2.41 -9.67 9.75
N LEU A 10 -1.19 -9.59 9.21
CA LEU A 10 -0.80 -10.14 7.90
C LEU A 10 -1.07 -11.65 7.79
N ASN A 11 -0.87 -12.41 8.86
CA ASN A 11 -1.17 -13.85 8.89
C ASN A 11 -2.67 -14.15 8.75
N LYS A 12 -3.55 -13.20 9.05
CA LYS A 12 -5.00 -13.33 8.89
C LYS A 12 -5.49 -12.85 7.52
N MET A 13 -4.65 -12.16 6.76
CA MET A 13 -4.99 -11.63 5.43
C MET A 13 -4.78 -12.70 4.36
N ARG A 14 -5.54 -12.57 3.27
CA ARG A 14 -5.30 -13.37 2.06
C ARG A 14 -4.21 -12.70 1.22
N LYS A 15 -3.53 -13.49 0.37
CA LYS A 15 -2.47 -13.03 -0.55
C LYS A 15 -1.21 -12.46 0.12
N THR A 16 -0.91 -12.88 1.34
CA THR A 16 0.34 -12.52 2.05
C THR A 16 1.47 -13.52 1.81
N ALA A 17 1.32 -14.44 0.85
CA ALA A 17 2.30 -15.48 0.57
C ALA A 17 3.69 -14.88 0.25
N GLY A 18 3.76 -13.88 -0.63
CA GLY A 18 5.02 -13.22 -0.97
C GLY A 18 5.72 -12.56 0.22
N TYR A 19 4.96 -12.05 1.20
CA TYR A 19 5.51 -11.50 2.44
C TYR A 19 6.07 -12.62 3.35
N PHE A 20 5.37 -13.75 3.48
CA PHE A 20 5.81 -14.86 4.33
C PHE A 20 6.92 -15.72 3.71
N ASP A 21 7.19 -15.53 2.42
CA ASP A 21 8.35 -16.13 1.73
C ASP A 21 9.66 -15.40 2.04
N LEU A 22 9.59 -14.15 2.56
CA LEU A 22 10.74 -13.37 3.02
C LEU A 22 11.28 -13.91 4.35
N ASP A 23 12.56 -13.65 4.63
CA ASP A 23 13.11 -13.93 5.96
C ASP A 23 12.55 -12.93 7.00
N VAL A 24 12.67 -13.27 8.29
CA VAL A 24 12.12 -12.43 9.36
C VAL A 24 12.73 -11.02 9.34
N THR A 25 14.00 -10.90 8.93
CA THR A 25 14.70 -9.62 8.83
C THR A 25 14.06 -8.71 7.78
N ASP A 26 13.77 -9.25 6.59
CA ASP A 26 13.18 -8.50 5.49
C ASP A 26 11.70 -8.22 5.77
N GLN A 27 10.98 -9.16 6.40
CA GLN A 27 9.62 -8.89 6.92
C GLN A 27 9.58 -7.68 7.87
N GLU A 28 10.55 -7.58 8.79
CA GLU A 28 10.66 -6.43 9.69
C GLU A 28 10.93 -5.12 8.94
N LYS A 29 11.77 -5.15 7.89
CA LYS A 29 12.04 -3.99 7.03
C LYS A 29 10.80 -3.55 6.27
N GLU A 30 10.07 -4.47 5.64
CA GLU A 30 8.83 -4.18 4.92
C GLU A 30 7.80 -3.49 5.82
N VAL A 31 7.60 -4.04 7.02
CA VAL A 31 6.69 -3.44 8.01
C VAL A 31 7.17 -2.07 8.46
N PHE A 32 8.49 -1.90 8.66
CA PHE A 32 9.07 -0.62 9.05
C PHE A 32 8.90 0.44 7.95
N GLU A 33 9.24 0.11 6.71
CA GLU A 33 9.14 1.01 5.56
C GLU A 33 7.69 1.44 5.31
N ALA A 34 6.76 0.49 5.30
CA ALA A 34 5.33 0.79 5.22
C ALA A 34 4.85 1.69 6.37
N THR A 35 5.40 1.51 7.57
CA THR A 35 5.06 2.34 8.72
C THR A 35 5.58 3.77 8.57
N GLU A 36 6.84 3.95 8.15
CA GLU A 36 7.44 5.28 7.97
C GLU A 36 6.74 6.04 6.84
N LEU A 37 6.48 5.39 5.71
CA LEU A 37 5.73 5.98 4.60
C LEU A 37 4.36 6.50 5.06
N LEU A 38 3.65 5.74 5.90
CA LEU A 38 2.36 6.17 6.42
C LEU A 38 2.47 7.30 7.46
N LYS A 39 3.54 7.34 8.27
CA LYS A 39 3.78 8.44 9.22
C LYS A 39 4.11 9.76 8.52
N ASP A 40 4.76 9.71 7.37
CA ASP A 40 5.06 10.91 6.59
C ASP A 40 3.79 11.58 6.04
N ASN A 41 2.71 10.80 5.88
CA ASN A 41 1.48 11.23 5.22
C ASN A 41 0.26 11.32 6.16
N PHE A 42 0.29 10.66 7.32
CA PHE A 42 -0.80 10.62 8.28
C PHE A 42 -0.31 10.77 9.72
N GLU A 43 -1.16 11.33 10.58
CA GLU A 43 -0.89 11.39 12.02
C GLU A 43 -0.71 9.98 12.59
N ALA A 44 0.38 9.78 13.36
CA ALA A 44 0.69 8.49 13.98
C ALA A 44 -0.43 7.94 14.87
N SER A 45 -1.30 8.81 15.42
CA SER A 45 -2.47 8.44 16.23
C SER A 45 -3.58 7.77 15.43
N LYS A 46 -3.64 7.98 14.11
CA LYS A 46 -4.65 7.41 13.20
C LYS A 46 -4.20 6.09 12.58
N LEU A 47 -2.91 5.78 12.67
CA LEU A 47 -2.35 4.56 12.10
C LEU A 47 -2.78 3.33 12.91
N THR A 48 -3.18 2.29 12.17
CA THR A 48 -3.60 1.00 12.74
C THR A 48 -2.77 -0.11 12.13
N ASP A 49 -2.65 -1.24 12.83
CA ASP A 49 -1.96 -2.43 12.31
C ASP A 49 -2.54 -2.87 10.96
N ARG A 50 -3.86 -2.69 10.76
CA ARG A 50 -4.55 -2.94 9.49
C ARG A 50 -4.06 -2.04 8.37
N ALA A 51 -3.87 -0.74 8.64
CA ALA A 51 -3.42 0.22 7.63
C ALA A 51 -1.99 -0.12 7.17
N VAL A 52 -1.10 -0.43 8.12
CA VAL A 52 0.27 -0.85 7.80
C VAL A 52 0.28 -2.17 7.03
N ALA A 53 -0.49 -3.17 7.45
CA ALA A 53 -0.57 -4.45 6.75
C ALA A 53 -1.08 -4.32 5.30
N LEU A 54 -2.09 -3.47 5.06
CA LEU A 54 -2.57 -3.17 3.71
C LEU A 54 -1.50 -2.47 2.86
N GLN A 55 -0.71 -1.59 3.46
CA GLN A 55 0.39 -0.92 2.78
C GLN A 55 1.50 -1.92 2.40
N VAL A 56 1.90 -2.81 3.31
CA VAL A 56 2.91 -3.85 3.04
C VAL A 56 2.50 -4.71 1.84
N VAL A 57 1.26 -5.23 1.84
CA VAL A 57 0.77 -6.06 0.73
C VAL A 57 0.75 -5.28 -0.58
N TYR A 58 0.32 -4.01 -0.54
CA TYR A 58 0.28 -3.17 -1.73
C TYR A 58 1.68 -2.90 -2.32
N THR A 59 2.67 -2.65 -1.48
CA THR A 59 4.06 -2.48 -1.92
C THR A 59 4.58 -3.75 -2.58
N LEU A 60 4.43 -4.91 -1.93
CA LEU A 60 4.90 -6.19 -2.48
C LEU A 60 4.19 -6.59 -3.78
N GLU A 61 2.86 -6.40 -3.87
CA GLU A 61 2.13 -6.66 -5.12
C GLU A 61 2.55 -5.69 -6.25
N GLY A 62 2.83 -4.43 -5.90
CA GLY A 62 3.33 -3.41 -6.83
C GLY A 62 4.72 -3.75 -7.38
N GLU A 63 5.62 -4.18 -6.50
CA GLU A 63 6.96 -4.65 -6.86
C GLU A 63 6.90 -5.89 -7.76
N ASP A 64 6.09 -6.90 -7.41
CA ASP A 64 5.91 -8.10 -8.23
C ASP A 64 5.37 -7.77 -9.63
N GLU A 65 4.39 -6.86 -9.73
CA GLU A 65 3.84 -6.42 -11.00
C GLU A 65 4.84 -5.59 -11.83
N GLU A 66 5.58 -4.70 -11.20
CA GLU A 66 6.59 -3.85 -11.85
C GLU A 66 7.77 -4.70 -12.32
N TYR A 67 8.25 -5.63 -11.50
CA TYR A 67 9.29 -6.59 -11.82
C TYR A 67 8.86 -7.55 -12.94
N ALA A 68 7.61 -8.01 -12.93
CA ALA A 68 7.04 -8.83 -14.00
C ALA A 68 6.90 -8.08 -15.34
N LYS A 69 6.61 -6.78 -15.31
CA LYS A 69 6.57 -5.90 -16.50
C LYS A 69 7.99 -5.64 -17.02
N LEU A 70 8.95 -5.37 -16.15
CA LEU A 70 10.36 -5.13 -16.50
C LEU A 70 11.05 -6.39 -17.06
N LYS A 71 10.82 -7.56 -16.45
CA LYS A 71 11.38 -8.86 -16.88
C LYS A 71 10.88 -9.30 -18.26
N ARG A 72 9.65 -8.95 -18.65
CA ARG A 72 9.08 -9.28 -19.97
C ARG A 72 9.61 -8.38 -21.10
N HIS A 73 10.14 -7.21 -20.76
CA HIS A 73 10.57 -6.23 -21.75
C HIS A 73 12.09 -6.03 -21.83
N GLY A 74 12.89 -6.56 -20.90
CA GLY A 74 14.36 -6.67 -21.06
C GLY A 74 15.09 -5.35 -21.31
N VAL A 75 14.60 -4.22 -20.78
CA VAL A 75 15.08 -2.87 -21.12
C VAL A 75 15.49 -2.08 -19.87
N THR A 76 16.72 -1.55 -19.89
CA THR A 76 17.40 -0.76 -18.84
C THR A 76 17.18 0.76 -18.91
N SER A 77 16.30 1.26 -19.79
CA SER A 77 15.69 2.61 -19.69
C SER A 77 14.68 2.82 -20.82
N TYR A 78 13.52 3.45 -20.57
CA TYR A 78 12.71 4.01 -21.66
C TYR A 78 11.73 5.09 -21.20
N SER A 79 11.84 6.28 -21.80
CA SER A 79 10.80 7.34 -21.81
C SER A 79 9.93 7.16 -23.05
N VAL A 80 8.60 7.27 -22.92
CA VAL A 80 7.70 7.30 -24.08
C VAL A 80 6.71 8.45 -24.01
N LYS A 81 6.77 9.29 -25.04
CA LYS A 81 5.81 10.34 -25.38
C LYS A 81 4.43 9.71 -25.66
N GLY A 82 3.40 10.18 -24.98
CA GLY A 82 2.03 10.12 -25.47
C GLY A 82 1.08 9.14 -24.80
N VAL A 83 1.52 8.41 -23.77
CA VAL A 83 0.60 7.68 -22.87
C VAL A 83 0.87 8.17 -21.46
N SER A 84 -0.06 8.95 -20.91
CA SER A 84 -0.03 9.31 -19.50
C SER A 84 -0.45 8.09 -18.71
N VAL A 85 0.51 7.25 -18.34
CA VAL A 85 0.33 6.33 -17.21
C VAL A 85 0.52 7.19 -15.97
N SER A 86 -0.57 7.79 -15.51
CA SER A 86 -0.56 8.50 -14.23
C SER A 86 -0.52 7.46 -13.11
N PHE A 87 0.69 7.06 -12.68
CA PHE A 87 0.93 6.56 -11.33
C PHE A 87 0.87 7.77 -10.36
N GLU A 88 -0.23 8.51 -10.36
CA GLU A 88 -0.48 9.58 -9.39
C GLU A 88 -1.36 8.98 -8.28
N GLY A 89 -0.95 8.92 -7.01
CA GLY A 89 0.24 9.45 -6.36
C GLY A 89 0.37 8.91 -4.94
N THR A 90 1.40 9.37 -4.23
CA THR A 90 1.79 9.05 -2.85
C THR A 90 2.46 7.69 -2.57
N GLY A 91 2.31 6.67 -3.44
CA GLY A 91 2.80 5.32 -3.14
C GLY A 91 2.00 4.60 -2.04
N ILE A 92 0.92 5.22 -1.56
CA ILE A 92 0.06 4.69 -0.51
C ILE A 92 -1.07 3.89 -1.13
N SER A 93 -1.37 2.74 -0.54
CA SER A 93 -2.50 1.89 -0.92
C SER A 93 -3.82 2.69 -0.94
N PRO A 94 -4.62 2.62 -2.03
CA PRO A 94 -5.94 3.25 -2.09
C PRO A 94 -6.90 2.80 -0.97
N ASP A 95 -6.73 1.57 -0.47
CA ASP A 95 -7.51 1.04 0.65
C ASP A 95 -7.11 1.69 1.97
N VAL A 96 -5.82 2.03 2.14
CA VAL A 96 -5.33 2.77 3.31
C VAL A 96 -5.86 4.20 3.29
N ILE A 97 -5.83 4.85 2.12
CA ILE A 97 -6.44 6.17 1.94
C ILE A 97 -7.93 6.14 2.30
N SER A 98 -8.66 5.14 1.80
CA SER A 98 -10.10 4.96 2.09
C SER A 98 -10.42 4.62 3.54
N LEU A 99 -9.45 4.05 4.26
CA LEU A 99 -9.56 3.69 5.68
C LEU A 99 -9.26 4.89 6.59
N LEU A 100 -8.26 5.69 6.25
CA LEU A 100 -7.74 6.76 7.10
C LEU A 100 -8.36 8.13 6.81
N LEU A 101 -8.78 8.38 5.57
CA LEU A 101 -9.51 9.59 5.23
C LEU A 101 -11.01 9.42 5.52
N PRO A 102 -11.68 10.45 6.07
CA PRO A 102 -13.13 10.44 6.18
C PRO A 102 -13.73 10.23 4.79
N LYS A 103 -14.61 9.24 4.63
CA LYS A 103 -15.51 9.22 3.47
C LYS A 103 -16.29 10.51 3.54
N GLU A 104 -16.03 11.45 2.64
CA GLU A 104 -16.92 12.59 2.51
C GLU A 104 -18.32 12.04 2.35
N SER A 105 -19.16 12.33 3.33
CA SER A 105 -20.58 12.06 3.29
C SER A 105 -21.09 12.80 2.06
N LYS A 106 -21.24 12.10 0.94
CA LYS A 106 -22.12 12.53 -0.14
C LYS A 106 -23.56 12.40 0.35
N ALA A 107 -23.91 13.17 1.38
CA ALA A 107 -25.28 13.51 1.67
C ALA A 107 -25.77 14.33 0.48
N ARG A 108 -26.25 13.63 -0.55
CA ARG A 108 -27.13 14.23 -1.55
C ARG A 108 -28.38 14.64 -0.78
N VAL A 109 -28.45 15.92 -0.40
CA VAL A 109 -29.69 16.56 0.02
C VAL A 109 -30.61 16.49 -1.20
N GLY A 110 -31.44 15.44 -1.24
CA GLY A 110 -32.56 15.32 -2.16
C GLY A 110 -33.54 16.42 -1.80
N ARG A 111 -33.60 17.42 -2.68
CA ARG A 111 -34.51 18.57 -2.70
C ARG A 111 -35.93 18.16 -2.26
N LEU A 112 -36.51 18.88 -1.30
CA LEU A 112 -37.95 18.90 -1.04
C LEU A 112 -38.67 19.25 -2.35
N VAL A 113 -39.57 18.36 -2.77
CA VAL A 113 -40.71 18.68 -3.64
C VAL A 113 -41.98 18.39 -2.89
#